data_AF-M1EDK9-F1
#
_entry.id   AF-M1EDK9-F1
#
_cell.length_a   1.000
_cell.length_b   1.000
_cell.length_c   1.000
_cell.angle_alpha   90.00
_cell.angle_beta   90.00
_cell.angle_gamma   90.00
#
_symmetry.space_group_name_H-M   'P 1'
#
loop_
_entity.id
_entity.type
_entity.pdbx_description
1 polymer ?
#
loop_
_entity_poly.entity_id
_entity_poly.type
_entity_poly.pdbx_seq_one_letter_code
_entity_poly.pdbx_strand_id
1 'polypeptide(L)'
;ETSSSKTNSMGTKKVGIIELTDGWYAVKAQLDPPLSALVKNGKLTVGQKIIIHGAELVGSPDACTPLEAPESLMLKIAANSTRRARWYAKLGFSPDPRPFPLSLSSLFSDGGNVGCIDVVVQRAYPIQWMERTPSGLCIFRNEREEEKEATKYAEAQQKKLEVLFNKIQGEFEKHDENITKQCRPSCALTRQQVCALQDGAELYEAVANAPDPAYL
;
A
#
# COMPACT_ATOMS: atom_id res chain seq x y z
N GLU A 1 23.38 -2.44 6.77
CA GLU A 1 23.50 -2.49 5.29
C GLU A 1 22.10 -2.46 4.69
N THR A 2 21.70 -1.27 4.28
CA THR A 2 20.35 -0.90 3.87
C THR A 2 20.23 -1.08 2.36
N SER A 3 19.68 -2.21 1.92
CA SER A 3 19.35 -2.44 0.52
C SER A 3 18.05 -1.70 0.18
N SER A 4 18.23 -0.56 -0.47
CA SER A 4 17.20 0.26 -1.08
C SER A 4 16.24 -0.56 -1.96
N SER A 5 14.95 -0.35 -1.74
CA SER A 5 13.88 -0.79 -2.60
C SER A 5 14.06 -0.19 -3.98
N LYS A 6 14.61 -0.98 -4.91
CA LYS A 6 14.50 -0.70 -6.35
C LYS A 6 13.02 -0.72 -6.70
N THR A 7 12.45 0.47 -6.81
CA THR A 7 11.26 0.70 -7.62
C THR A 7 11.58 0.13 -9.00
N ASN A 8 10.87 -0.93 -9.39
CA ASN A 8 10.90 -1.41 -10.75
C ASN A 8 10.49 -0.22 -11.62
N SER A 9 11.47 0.38 -12.30
CA SER A 9 11.23 1.28 -13.40
C SER A 9 10.50 0.46 -14.46
N MET A 10 9.18 0.57 -14.44
CA MET A 10 8.32 0.09 -15.52
C MET A 10 8.89 0.72 -16.79
N GLY A 11 9.60 -0.08 -17.57
CA GLY A 11 10.13 0.34 -18.86
C GLY A 11 9.00 1.04 -19.61
N THR A 12 9.31 2.20 -20.18
CA THR A 12 8.37 3.05 -20.91
C THR A 12 7.86 2.28 -22.13
N LYS A 13 6.89 1.39 -21.89
CA LYS A 13 6.17 0.66 -22.94
C LYS A 13 5.61 1.74 -23.84
N LYS A 14 5.99 1.70 -25.11
CA LYS A 14 5.50 2.63 -26.13
C LYS A 14 3.98 2.55 -26.14
N VAL A 15 3.33 3.54 -25.53
CA VAL A 15 1.89 3.54 -25.36
C VAL A 15 1.25 3.96 -26.68
N GLY A 16 0.34 3.14 -27.21
CA GLY A 16 -0.46 3.53 -28.35
C GLY A 16 -1.40 4.66 -27.94
N ILE A 17 -1.41 5.76 -28.70
CA ILE A 17 -2.34 6.86 -28.50
C ILE A 17 -3.17 7.00 -29.76
N ILE A 18 -4.48 7.08 -29.59
CA ILE A 18 -5.45 7.40 -30.65
C ILE A 18 -6.33 8.55 -30.20
N GLU A 19 -7.05 9.17 -31.12
CA GLU A 19 -8.05 10.18 -30.80
C GLU A 19 -9.44 9.57 -30.86
N LEU A 20 -10.25 9.81 -29.83
CA LEU A 20 -11.65 9.39 -29.74
C LEU A 20 -12.55 10.61 -29.72
N THR A 21 -13.69 10.53 -30.42
CA THR A 21 -14.68 11.60 -30.46
C THR A 21 -16.06 11.09 -30.10
N ASP A 22 -16.82 11.92 -29.38
CA ASP A 22 -18.24 11.73 -29.12
C ASP A 22 -19.13 12.45 -30.16
N GLY A 23 -18.52 13.04 -31.20
CA GLY A 23 -19.18 13.82 -32.24
C GLY A 23 -19.21 15.33 -31.96
N TRP A 24 -18.84 15.76 -30.76
CA TRP A 24 -18.76 17.17 -30.37
C TRP A 24 -17.31 17.58 -30.10
N TYR A 25 -16.60 16.77 -29.31
CA TYR A 25 -15.21 16.99 -28.95
C TYR A 25 -14.38 15.74 -29.21
N ALA A 26 -13.07 15.89 -29.14
CA ALA A 26 -12.13 14.80 -29.30
C ALA A 26 -11.13 14.79 -28.13
N VAL A 27 -10.72 13.60 -27.70
CA VAL A 27 -9.76 13.40 -26.62
C VAL A 27 -8.76 12.31 -27.00
N LYS A 28 -7.50 12.50 -26.61
CA LYS A 28 -6.46 11.48 -26.74
C LYS A 28 -6.80 10.32 -25.81
N ALA A 29 -6.79 9.10 -26.33
CA ALA A 29 -7.02 7.89 -25.59
C ALA A 29 -5.75 7.05 -25.47
N GLN A 30 -5.46 6.62 -24.24
CA GLN A 30 -4.35 5.76 -23.92
C GLN A 30 -4.74 4.29 -24.13
N LEU A 31 -4.03 3.60 -25.02
CA LEU A 31 -4.27 2.19 -25.34
C LEU A 31 -3.42 1.25 -24.50
N ASP A 32 -4.01 0.14 -24.07
CA ASP A 32 -3.29 -1.00 -23.55
C ASP A 32 -2.59 -1.81 -24.67
N PRO A 33 -1.73 -2.79 -24.34
CA PRO A 33 -1.00 -3.54 -25.35
C PRO A 33 -1.90 -4.29 -26.36
N PRO A 34 -3.01 -4.95 -25.96
CA PRO A 34 -3.91 -5.59 -26.92
C PRO A 34 -4.59 -4.61 -27.87
N LEU A 35 -5.10 -3.47 -27.40
CA LEU A 35 -5.67 -2.45 -28.28
C LEU A 35 -4.61 -1.88 -29.24
N SER A 36 -3.40 -1.64 -28.74
CA SER A 36 -2.28 -1.21 -29.58
C SER A 36 -1.97 -2.21 -30.69
N ALA A 37 -2.05 -3.51 -30.41
CA ALA A 37 -1.90 -4.56 -31.41
C ALA A 37 -3.07 -4.59 -32.42
N LEU A 38 -4.30 -4.35 -31.97
CA LEU A 38 -5.47 -4.27 -32.85
C LEU A 38 -5.39 -3.10 -33.83
N VAL A 39 -4.87 -1.96 -33.40
CA VAL A 39 -4.60 -0.80 -34.28
C VAL A 39 -3.52 -1.16 -35.30
N LYS A 40 -2.38 -1.72 -34.86
CA LYS A 40 -1.28 -2.12 -35.76
C LYS A 40 -1.72 -3.15 -36.80
N ASN A 41 -2.62 -4.05 -36.43
CA ASN A 41 -3.16 -5.08 -37.32
C ASN A 41 -4.32 -4.58 -38.20
N GLY A 42 -4.68 -3.28 -38.14
CA GLY A 42 -5.77 -2.71 -38.92
C GLY A 42 -7.16 -3.20 -38.53
N LYS A 43 -7.32 -3.83 -37.36
CA LYS A 43 -8.65 -4.28 -36.86
C LYS A 43 -9.43 -3.12 -36.24
N LEU A 44 -8.74 -2.21 -35.56
CA LEU A 44 -9.28 -0.94 -35.08
C LEU A 44 -8.79 0.18 -36.00
N THR A 45 -9.71 0.79 -36.75
CA THR A 45 -9.39 1.81 -37.77
C THR A 45 -10.13 3.12 -37.50
N VAL A 46 -9.61 4.21 -38.06
CA VAL A 46 -10.25 5.54 -37.99
C VAL A 46 -11.67 5.46 -38.58
N GLY A 47 -12.62 6.13 -37.92
CA GLY A 47 -14.04 6.14 -38.31
C GLY A 47 -14.88 4.98 -37.75
N GLN A 48 -14.25 3.99 -37.11
CA GLN A 48 -15.01 2.93 -36.43
C GLN A 48 -15.61 3.43 -35.12
N LYS A 49 -16.81 2.95 -34.82
CA LYS A 49 -17.46 3.19 -33.52
C LYS A 49 -17.10 2.08 -32.55
N ILE A 50 -16.74 2.47 -31.33
CA ILE A 50 -16.46 1.56 -30.23
C ILE A 50 -17.36 1.90 -29.05
N ILE A 51 -17.71 0.89 -28.26
CA ILE A 51 -18.33 1.03 -26.95
C ILE A 51 -17.30 0.69 -25.90
N ILE A 52 -17.25 1.51 -24.85
CA ILE A 52 -16.25 1.43 -23.79
C ILE A 52 -16.98 1.47 -22.45
N HIS A 53 -16.54 0.66 -21.51
CA HIS A 53 -16.99 0.69 -20.13
C HIS A 53 -15.80 0.91 -19.20
N GLY A 54 -15.99 1.64 -18.09
CA GLY A 54 -14.94 1.83 -17.07
C GLY A 54 -13.68 2.53 -17.59
N ALA A 55 -13.81 3.47 -18.53
CA ALA A 55 -12.69 4.30 -18.95
C ALA A 55 -12.28 5.27 -17.82
N GLU A 56 -10.98 5.50 -17.68
CA GLU A 56 -10.41 6.33 -16.61
C GLU A 56 -9.79 7.58 -17.22
N LEU A 57 -10.03 8.75 -16.61
CA LEU A 57 -9.32 9.96 -16.97
C LEU A 57 -7.93 9.97 -16.31
N VAL A 58 -6.88 10.14 -17.10
CA VAL A 58 -5.48 10.18 -16.64
C VAL A 58 -4.89 11.52 -17.05
N GLY A 59 -4.17 12.18 -16.14
CA GLY A 59 -3.56 13.49 -16.39
C GLY A 59 -3.93 14.48 -15.30
N SER A 60 -4.29 15.71 -15.70
CA SER A 60 -4.69 16.76 -14.76
C SER A 60 -6.00 16.42 -14.06
N PRO A 61 -6.07 16.53 -12.72
CA PRO A 61 -7.31 16.31 -11.96
C PRO A 61 -8.28 17.51 -12.02
N ASP A 62 -7.82 18.66 -12.52
CA ASP A 62 -8.60 19.89 -12.53
C ASP A 62 -9.68 19.89 -13.61
N ALA A 63 -10.82 20.51 -13.30
CA ALA A 63 -11.88 20.71 -14.29
C ALA A 63 -11.40 21.66 -15.39
N CYS A 64 -11.51 21.23 -16.65
CA CYS A 64 -11.16 22.04 -17.81
C CYS A 64 -12.30 22.04 -18.83
N THR A 65 -12.36 23.08 -19.67
CA THR A 65 -13.23 23.03 -20.84
C THR A 65 -12.63 22.07 -21.88
N PRO A 66 -13.44 21.40 -22.71
CA PRO A 66 -12.93 20.42 -23.69
C PRO A 66 -11.93 21.02 -24.70
N LEU A 67 -12.03 22.31 -25.01
CA LEU A 67 -11.16 23.00 -25.97
C LEU A 67 -9.85 23.49 -25.35
N GLU A 68 -9.81 23.68 -24.03
CA GLU A 68 -8.64 24.12 -23.26
C GLU A 68 -7.98 22.94 -22.54
N ALA A 69 -8.36 21.70 -22.89
CA ALA A 69 -7.85 20.50 -22.25
C ALA A 69 -6.32 20.39 -22.45
N PRO A 70 -5.55 20.20 -21.36
CA PRO A 70 -4.10 20.11 -21.48
C PRO A 70 -3.69 18.86 -22.26
N GLU A 71 -2.56 18.92 -22.97
CA GLU A 71 -2.10 17.80 -23.80
C GLU A 71 -1.77 16.53 -23.00
N SER A 72 -1.54 16.67 -21.70
CA SER A 72 -1.30 15.57 -20.76
C SER A 72 -2.56 14.81 -20.37
N LEU A 73 -3.75 15.38 -20.60
CA LEU A 73 -5.03 14.75 -20.30
C LEU A 73 -5.37 13.70 -21.36
N MET A 74 -5.58 12.47 -20.90
CA MET A 74 -5.86 11.32 -21.74
C MET A 74 -6.95 10.45 -21.13
N LEU A 75 -7.72 9.80 -22.00
CA LEU A 75 -8.70 8.80 -21.61
C LEU A 75 -8.09 7.41 -21.70
N LYS A 76 -7.85 6.75 -20.58
CA LYS A 76 -7.33 5.39 -20.54
C LYS A 76 -8.45 4.40 -20.82
N ILE A 77 -8.24 3.58 -21.84
CA ILE A 77 -9.21 2.57 -22.28
C ILE A 77 -8.56 1.18 -22.26
N ALA A 78 -9.36 0.17 -21.89
CA ALA A 78 -8.92 -1.20 -21.74
C ALA A 78 -9.58 -2.12 -22.78
N ALA A 79 -8.83 -3.05 -23.35
CA ALA A 79 -9.29 -4.00 -24.36
C ALA A 79 -10.43 -4.88 -23.84
N ASN A 80 -10.34 -5.34 -22.60
CA ASN A 80 -11.37 -6.16 -21.97
C ASN A 80 -12.62 -5.38 -21.59
N SER A 81 -12.61 -4.05 -21.73
CA SER A 81 -13.78 -3.20 -21.53
C SER A 81 -14.13 -2.38 -22.78
N THR A 82 -13.57 -2.74 -23.94
CA THR A 82 -13.82 -2.08 -25.23
C THR A 82 -14.30 -3.08 -26.27
N ARG A 83 -15.37 -2.78 -27.00
CA ARG A 83 -15.86 -3.59 -28.13
C ARG A 83 -16.26 -2.72 -29.31
N ARG A 84 -16.27 -3.30 -30.51
CA ARG A 84 -16.77 -2.60 -31.70
C ARG A 84 -18.28 -2.41 -31.58
N ALA A 85 -18.75 -1.18 -31.75
CA ALA A 85 -20.16 -0.85 -31.79
C ALA A 85 -20.73 -1.01 -33.21
N ARG A 86 -22.06 -1.06 -33.32
CA ARG A 86 -22.74 -1.05 -34.63
C ARG A 86 -22.51 0.28 -35.34
N TRP A 87 -22.50 0.28 -36.67
CA TRP A 87 -22.19 1.47 -37.47
C TRP A 87 -23.13 2.66 -37.20
N TYR A 88 -24.40 2.37 -36.91
CA TYR A 88 -25.43 3.36 -36.61
C TYR A 88 -25.53 3.74 -35.13
N ALA A 89 -24.65 3.21 -34.26
CA ALA A 89 -24.67 3.55 -32.85
C ALA A 89 -24.49 5.06 -32.65
N LYS A 90 -25.29 5.65 -31.75
CA LYS A 90 -25.16 7.05 -31.38
C LYS A 90 -23.85 7.25 -30.61
N LEU A 91 -23.14 8.33 -30.90
CA LEU A 91 -21.93 8.70 -30.15
C LEU A 91 -22.34 9.37 -28.81
N GLY A 92 -21.41 9.37 -27.85
CA GLY A 92 -21.67 9.79 -26.47
C GLY A 92 -22.10 8.62 -25.58
N PHE A 93 -22.79 8.95 -24.49
CA PHE A 93 -23.19 7.95 -23.49
C PHE A 93 -24.20 6.93 -24.04
N SER A 94 -23.99 5.67 -23.66
CA SER A 94 -24.94 4.59 -23.90
C SER A 94 -26.18 4.76 -23.00
N PRO A 95 -27.40 4.51 -23.50
CA PRO A 95 -28.62 4.59 -22.69
C PRO A 95 -28.63 3.63 -21.49
N ASP A 96 -28.02 2.46 -21.64
CA ASP A 96 -27.85 1.49 -20.54
C ASP A 96 -26.47 1.71 -19.91
N PRO A 97 -26.40 2.10 -18.62
CA PRO A 97 -25.15 2.29 -17.91
C PRO A 97 -24.51 0.97 -17.44
N ARG A 98 -25.22 -0.16 -17.53
CA ARG A 98 -24.71 -1.45 -17.05
C ARG A 98 -23.56 -1.95 -17.93
N PRO A 99 -22.54 -2.60 -17.36
CA PRO A 99 -21.49 -3.21 -18.15
C PRO A 99 -22.04 -4.33 -19.04
N PHE A 100 -21.56 -4.39 -20.28
CA PHE A 100 -21.92 -5.46 -21.20
C PHE A 100 -21.19 -6.75 -20.82
N PRO A 101 -21.88 -7.91 -20.78
CA PRO A 101 -21.26 -9.17 -20.42
C PRO A 101 -20.31 -9.65 -21.52
N LEU A 102 -19.18 -10.22 -21.12
CA LEU A 102 -18.15 -10.73 -22.01
C LEU A 102 -17.87 -12.21 -21.80
N SER A 103 -17.60 -12.92 -22.91
CA SER A 103 -17.11 -14.29 -22.85
C SER A 103 -15.67 -14.32 -22.34
N LEU A 104 -15.37 -15.26 -21.45
CA LEU A 104 -14.02 -15.53 -20.95
C LEU A 104 -13.01 -15.80 -22.08
N SER A 105 -13.45 -16.44 -23.16
CA SER A 105 -12.60 -16.73 -24.33
C SER A 105 -12.16 -15.49 -25.11
N SER A 106 -12.83 -14.35 -24.89
CA SER A 106 -12.52 -13.09 -25.57
C SER A 106 -11.57 -12.18 -24.78
N LEU A 107 -11.20 -12.58 -23.56
CA LEU A 107 -10.40 -11.78 -22.66
C LEU A 107 -8.91 -11.88 -22.98
N PHE A 108 -8.21 -10.76 -22.90
CA PHE A 108 -6.76 -10.68 -22.99
C PHE A 108 -6.16 -10.63 -21.58
N SER A 109 -5.07 -11.35 -21.35
CA SER A 109 -4.36 -11.35 -20.06
C SER A 109 -3.83 -9.98 -19.64
N ASP A 110 -3.50 -9.14 -20.62
CA ASP A 110 -2.96 -7.79 -20.49
C ASP A 110 -3.95 -6.70 -20.95
N GLY A 111 -5.24 -7.05 -21.07
CA GLY A 111 -6.30 -6.18 -21.59
C GLY A 111 -7.06 -5.37 -20.54
N GLY A 112 -6.49 -5.20 -19.34
CA GLY A 112 -7.14 -4.53 -18.21
C GLY A 112 -8.32 -5.31 -17.61
N ASN A 113 -9.05 -4.66 -16.70
CA ASN A 113 -10.16 -5.27 -15.97
C ASN A 113 -11.38 -5.52 -16.87
N VAL A 114 -12.18 -6.51 -16.48
CA VAL A 114 -13.44 -6.87 -17.14
C VAL A 114 -14.60 -6.31 -16.32
N GLY A 115 -15.50 -5.55 -16.95
CA GLY A 115 -16.64 -4.98 -16.24
C GLY A 115 -17.69 -6.03 -15.82
N CYS A 116 -18.02 -6.96 -16.71
CA CYS A 116 -19.03 -7.99 -16.45
C CYS A 116 -18.71 -9.27 -17.23
N ILE A 117 -18.89 -10.41 -16.57
CA ILE A 117 -18.83 -11.76 -17.15
C ILE A 117 -20.07 -12.52 -16.72
N ASP A 118 -20.60 -13.34 -17.62
CA ASP A 118 -21.68 -14.27 -17.31
C ASP A 118 -21.09 -15.69 -17.30
N VAL A 119 -21.08 -16.33 -16.14
CA VAL A 119 -20.37 -17.58 -15.89
C VAL A 119 -21.20 -18.54 -15.05
N VAL A 120 -20.98 -19.84 -15.26
CA VAL A 120 -21.55 -20.91 -14.43
C VAL A 120 -20.47 -21.42 -13.49
N VAL A 121 -20.77 -21.49 -12.20
CA VAL A 121 -19.84 -22.01 -11.18
C VAL A 121 -19.69 -23.53 -11.38
N GLN A 122 -18.54 -23.96 -11.87
CA GLN A 122 -18.26 -25.39 -12.09
C GLN A 122 -17.79 -26.09 -10.80
N ARG A 123 -16.93 -25.41 -10.02
CA ARG A 123 -16.34 -25.95 -8.79
C ARG A 123 -16.15 -24.81 -7.78
N ALA A 124 -16.45 -25.09 -6.52
CA ALA A 124 -16.10 -24.25 -5.39
C ALA A 124 -14.96 -24.94 -4.62
N TYR A 125 -13.84 -24.23 -4.42
CA TYR A 125 -12.68 -24.72 -3.67
C TYR A 125 -12.72 -24.21 -2.23
N PRO A 126 -12.12 -24.94 -1.27
CA PRO A 126 -12.00 -24.46 0.10
C PRO A 126 -11.15 -23.18 0.18
N ILE A 127 -11.33 -22.41 1.26
CA ILE A 127 -10.56 -21.20 1.53
C ILE A 127 -9.08 -21.56 1.68
N GLN A 128 -8.22 -20.72 1.11
CA GLN A 128 -6.77 -20.80 1.26
C GLN A 128 -6.23 -19.49 1.85
N TRP A 129 -5.28 -19.60 2.76
CA TRP A 129 -4.55 -18.48 3.32
C TRP A 129 -3.29 -18.24 2.51
N MET A 130 -3.00 -16.98 2.15
CA MET A 130 -1.80 -16.60 1.42
C MET A 130 -0.95 -15.67 2.29
N GLU A 131 0.26 -16.11 2.62
CA GLU A 131 1.27 -15.26 3.26
C GLU A 131 2.27 -14.74 2.24
N ARG A 132 2.52 -13.42 2.25
CA ARG A 132 3.61 -12.80 1.49
C ARG A 132 4.82 -12.63 2.41
N THR A 133 5.85 -13.40 2.13
CA THR A 133 7.11 -13.34 2.88
C THR A 133 7.90 -12.06 2.56
N PRO A 134 8.82 -11.62 3.44
CA PRO A 134 9.69 -10.47 3.19
C PRO A 134 10.58 -10.64 1.95
N SER A 135 10.85 -11.88 1.52
CA SER A 135 11.58 -12.18 0.29
C SER A 135 10.72 -12.04 -0.98
N GLY A 136 9.42 -11.80 -0.84
CA GLY A 136 8.46 -11.65 -1.94
C GLY A 136 7.82 -12.96 -2.41
N LEU A 137 8.15 -14.10 -1.80
CA LEU A 137 7.49 -15.37 -2.09
C LEU A 137 6.08 -15.40 -1.46
N CYS A 138 5.13 -15.99 -2.18
CA CYS A 138 3.77 -16.24 -1.69
C CYS A 138 3.67 -17.71 -1.25
N ILE A 139 3.30 -17.93 0.01
CA ILE A 139 3.06 -19.27 0.58
C ILE A 139 1.55 -19.44 0.72
N PHE A 140 1.01 -20.54 0.20
CA PHE A 140 -0.41 -20.88 0.31
C PHE A 140 -0.59 -21.99 1.35
N ARG A 141 -1.55 -21.81 2.26
CA ARG A 141 -1.86 -22.74 3.34
C ARG A 141 -3.34 -23.07 3.37
N ASN A 142 -3.64 -24.27 3.84
CA ASN A 142 -5.00 -24.65 4.24
C ASN A 142 -5.27 -24.24 5.70
N GLU A 143 -6.52 -24.38 6.15
CA GLU A 143 -6.97 -23.89 7.47
C GLU A 143 -6.15 -24.40 8.63
N ARG A 144 -5.97 -25.72 8.68
CA ARG A 144 -5.21 -26.37 9.74
C ARG A 144 -3.72 -26.04 9.70
N GLU A 145 -3.18 -25.72 8.52
CA GLU A 145 -1.78 -25.35 8.39
C GLU A 145 -1.57 -23.90 8.84
N GLU A 146 -2.49 -23.01 8.47
CA GLU A 146 -2.47 -21.63 8.94
C GLU A 146 -2.69 -21.54 10.45
N GLU A 147 -3.64 -22.27 11.02
CA GLU A 147 -3.84 -22.29 12.48
C GLU A 147 -2.56 -22.70 13.21
N LYS A 148 -1.89 -23.75 12.74
CA LYS A 148 -0.60 -24.20 13.32
C LYS A 148 0.50 -23.16 13.16
N GLU A 149 0.54 -22.44 12.05
CA GLU A 149 1.55 -21.41 11.85
C GLU A 149 1.22 -20.16 12.68
N ALA A 150 -0.05 -19.79 12.80
CA ALA A 150 -0.52 -18.71 13.65
C ALA A 150 -0.22 -18.98 15.13
N THR A 151 -0.41 -20.21 15.62
CA THR A 151 -0.03 -20.56 17.00
C THR A 151 1.47 -20.50 17.19
N LYS A 152 2.28 -21.07 16.26
CA LYS A 152 3.74 -20.98 16.32
C LYS A 152 4.24 -19.54 16.29
N TYR A 153 3.63 -18.71 15.44
CA TYR A 153 3.97 -17.30 15.33
C TYR A 153 3.62 -16.55 16.63
N ALA A 154 2.43 -16.77 17.18
CA ALA A 154 2.01 -16.18 18.45
C ALA A 154 2.94 -16.58 19.59
N GLU A 155 3.29 -17.86 19.70
CA GLU A 155 4.27 -18.36 20.68
C GLU A 155 5.65 -17.70 20.49
N ALA A 156 6.12 -17.55 19.25
CA ALA A 156 7.38 -16.91 18.95
C ALA A 156 7.38 -15.41 19.31
N GLN A 157 6.26 -14.71 19.07
CA GLN A 157 6.11 -13.30 19.47
C GLN A 157 6.05 -13.16 20.99
N GLN A 158 5.31 -14.04 21.66
CA GLN A 158 5.23 -14.07 23.12
C GLN A 158 6.62 -14.26 23.74
N LYS A 159 7.40 -15.24 23.25
CA LYS A 159 8.78 -15.45 23.72
C LYS A 159 9.68 -14.24 23.49
N LYS A 160 9.55 -13.54 22.35
CA LYS A 160 10.30 -12.30 22.10
C LYS A 160 9.93 -11.20 23.09
N LEU A 161 8.64 -11.07 23.41
CA LEU A 161 8.15 -10.09 24.37
C LEU A 161 8.66 -10.40 25.77
N GLU A 162 8.64 -11.66 26.20
CA GLU A 162 9.18 -12.09 27.49
C GLU A 162 10.68 -11.80 27.62
N VAL A 163 11.46 -12.08 26.57
CA VAL A 163 12.90 -11.74 26.54
C VAL A 163 13.11 -10.24 26.67
N LEU A 164 12.31 -9.42 25.97
CA LEU A 164 12.40 -7.96 26.07
C LEU A 164 12.01 -7.47 27.47
N PHE A 165 10.92 -8.01 28.03
CA PHE A 165 10.45 -7.66 29.36
C PHE A 165 11.49 -7.98 30.43
N ASN A 166 12.06 -9.19 30.40
CA ASN A 166 13.12 -9.61 31.33
C ASN A 166 14.37 -8.73 31.20
N LYS A 167 14.71 -8.28 29.98
CA LYS A 167 15.81 -7.35 29.77
C LYS A 167 15.53 -6.00 30.44
N ILE A 168 14.34 -5.44 30.24
CA ILE A 168 13.93 -4.17 30.85
C ILE A 168 13.92 -4.30 32.38
N GLN A 169 13.29 -5.36 32.91
CA GLN A 169 13.23 -5.61 34.34
C GLN A 169 14.64 -5.72 34.96
N GLY A 170 15.55 -6.47 34.34
CA GLY A 170 16.92 -6.57 34.82
C GLY A 170 17.72 -5.27 34.73
N GLU A 171 17.39 -4.36 33.81
CA GLU A 171 17.96 -3.00 33.78
C GLU A 171 17.43 -2.15 34.95
N PHE A 172 16.13 -2.24 35.28
CA PHE A 172 15.55 -1.58 36.45
C PHE A 172 16.12 -2.12 37.77
N GLU A 173 16.20 -3.43 37.93
CA GLU A 173 16.77 -4.05 39.15
C GLU A 173 18.23 -3.64 39.35
N LYS A 174 19.03 -3.57 38.27
CA LYS A 174 20.40 -3.03 38.34
C LYS A 174 20.43 -1.55 38.70
N HIS A 175 19.49 -0.76 38.18
CA HIS A 175 19.37 0.65 38.51
C HIS A 175 19.02 0.83 39.99
N ASP A 176 18.07 0.06 40.51
CA ASP A 176 17.68 0.06 41.93
C ASP A 176 18.79 -0.47 42.84
N GLU A 177 19.49 -1.54 42.44
CA GLU A 177 20.67 -2.02 43.15
C GLU A 177 21.81 -0.99 43.15
N ASN A 178 22.01 -0.28 42.05
CA ASN A 178 23.00 0.78 41.98
C ASN A 178 22.61 1.95 42.88
N ILE A 179 21.34 2.35 42.92
CA ILE A 179 20.82 3.33 43.89
C ILE A 179 21.11 2.84 45.31
N THR A 180 20.77 1.58 45.61
CA THR A 180 20.92 1.00 46.96
C THR A 180 22.39 0.87 47.38
N LYS A 181 23.30 0.53 46.44
CA LYS A 181 24.76 0.47 46.67
C LYS A 181 25.40 1.85 46.72
N GLN A 182 24.83 2.85 46.05
CA GLN A 182 25.25 4.24 46.11
C GLN A 182 24.83 4.94 47.41
N CYS A 183 23.88 4.38 48.18
CA CYS A 183 23.58 4.81 49.55
C CYS A 183 24.82 4.65 50.44
N ARG A 184 25.65 5.69 50.47
CA ARG A 184 26.76 5.84 51.41
C ARG A 184 26.20 5.99 52.83
N PRO A 185 26.95 5.63 53.89
CA PRO A 185 26.52 5.89 55.25
C PRO A 185 26.14 7.37 55.40
N SER A 186 24.93 7.62 55.90
CA SER A 186 24.38 8.97 56.09
C SER A 186 25.38 9.84 56.86
N CYS A 187 25.94 10.84 56.19
CA CYS A 187 26.86 11.80 56.80
C CYS A 187 26.11 13.12 56.97
N ALA A 188 26.07 13.66 58.19
CA ALA A 188 25.52 14.99 58.43
C ALA A 188 26.43 16.04 57.80
N LEU A 189 25.96 16.73 56.75
CA LEU A 189 26.69 17.80 56.08
C LEU A 189 26.77 19.04 56.97
N THR A 190 27.96 19.64 57.05
CA THR A 190 28.18 20.87 57.81
C THR A 190 27.65 22.08 57.02
N ARG A 191 27.26 23.18 57.70
CA ARG A 191 26.68 24.39 57.06
C ARG A 191 27.53 24.95 55.90
N GLN A 192 28.85 24.86 55.98
CA GLN A 192 29.75 25.33 54.93
C GLN A 192 29.72 24.43 53.68
N GLN A 193 29.52 23.12 53.85
CA GLN A 193 29.41 22.16 52.74
C GLN A 193 28.07 22.34 52.02
N VAL A 194 26.99 22.63 52.74
CA VAL A 194 25.68 22.96 52.14
C VAL A 194 25.76 24.25 51.31
N CYS A 195 26.48 25.28 51.78
CA CYS A 195 26.67 26.52 51.01
C CYS A 195 27.59 26.36 49.78
N ALA A 196 28.33 25.25 49.68
CA ALA A 196 29.22 24.97 48.55
C ALA A 196 28.54 24.19 47.42
N LEU A 197 27.40 23.53 47.68
CA LEU A 197 26.61 22.85 46.66
C LEU A 197 25.92 23.89 45.77
N GLN A 198 26.37 24.02 44.54
CA GLN A 198 25.82 24.96 43.56
C GLN A 198 25.25 24.27 42.31
N ASP A 199 25.63 23.01 42.07
CA ASP A 199 25.18 22.23 40.91
C ASP A 199 23.97 21.32 41.23
N GLY A 200 23.09 21.14 40.25
CA GLY A 200 21.86 20.36 40.39
C GLY A 200 22.10 18.87 40.61
N ALA A 201 23.16 18.31 40.03
CA ALA A 201 23.54 16.91 40.26
C ALA A 201 24.08 16.70 41.69
N GLU A 202 24.91 17.63 42.17
CA GLU A 202 25.45 17.60 43.54
C GLU A 202 24.33 17.73 44.59
N LEU A 203 23.33 18.58 44.34
CA LEU A 203 22.14 18.70 45.19
C LEU A 203 21.31 17.41 45.20
N TYR A 204 21.08 16.78 44.03
CA TYR A 204 20.35 15.53 43.93
C TYR A 204 21.05 14.39 44.68
N GLU A 205 22.37 14.26 44.53
CA GLU A 205 23.16 13.28 45.28
C GLU A 205 23.15 13.54 46.79
N ALA A 206 23.23 14.80 47.22
CA ALA A 206 23.20 15.17 48.64
C ALA A 206 21.84 14.82 49.30
N VAL A 207 20.73 15.04 48.59
CA VAL A 207 19.38 14.69 49.07
C VAL A 207 19.15 13.18 49.04
N ALA A 208 19.58 12.49 47.98
CA ALA A 208 19.42 11.04 47.85
C ALA A 208 20.18 10.24 48.94
N ASN A 209 21.26 10.79 49.48
CA ASN A 209 22.06 10.18 50.55
C ASN A 209 21.68 10.65 51.98
N ALA A 210 20.66 11.50 52.13
CA ALA A 210 20.20 11.96 53.43
C ALA A 210 19.47 10.83 54.20
N PRO A 211 19.54 10.81 55.54
CA PRO A 211 18.90 9.76 56.35
C PRO A 211 17.35 9.81 56.29
N ASP A 212 16.76 10.97 55.98
CA ASP A 212 15.33 11.11 55.69
C ASP A 212 15.13 12.06 54.49
N PRO A 213 15.05 11.52 53.26
CA PRO A 213 14.89 12.32 52.06
C PRO A 213 13.48 12.90 51.88
N ALA A 214 12.48 12.47 52.66
CA ALA A 214 11.08 12.92 52.54
C ALA A 214 10.72 14.08 53.49
N TYR A 215 11.61 14.43 54.43
CA TYR A 215 11.40 15.45 55.47
C TYR A 215 12.15 16.77 55.21
N LEU A 216 12.78 16.91 54.04
CA LEU A 216 13.38 18.15 53.52
C LEU A 216 12.35 18.94 52.70
#